data_AF-A0A1Q6RW54-F1
#
_entry.id   AF-A0A1Q6RW54-F1
#
_cell.length_a   1.000
_cell.length_b   1.000
_cell.length_c   1.000
_cell.angle_alpha   90.00
_cell.angle_beta   90.00
_cell.angle_gamma   90.00
#
_symmetry.space_group_name_H-M   'P 1'
#
loop_
_entity.id
_entity.type
_entity.pdbx_description
1 polymer ?
#
loop_
_entity_poly.entity_id
_entity_poly.type
_entity_poly.pdbx_seq_one_letter_code
_entity_poly.pdbx_strand_id
1 'polypeptide(L)'
;MPVPFRIIDWYDYGFPECWKMIDFKMTDINDGVVPIYKYYEKLMHFMLKFDLPDEETSYACASILLTMAIWRTNKQIFVFYKEMLEVLFEQKPDFNIPTEILNQLPYPCIYFDLNGFDNLEGMLVVKEEHEDGRKGLRFHLLAQIFYADAWFELCDSKSIQNQIDKLEAPKKKNMGKII
;
A
#
# COMPACT_ATOMS: atom_id res chain seq x y z
N MET A 1 9.05 -10.51 -16.20
CA MET A 1 9.53 -10.17 -14.84
C MET A 1 8.34 -9.69 -14.02
N PRO A 2 8.11 -10.23 -12.81
CA PRO A 2 7.01 -9.79 -11.96
C PRO A 2 7.10 -8.30 -11.61
N VAL A 3 5.95 -7.65 -11.44
CA VAL A 3 5.82 -6.20 -11.24
C VAL A 3 6.69 -5.67 -10.09
N PRO A 4 6.77 -6.30 -8.90
CA PRO A 4 7.57 -5.78 -7.79
C PRO A 4 9.06 -5.61 -8.14
N PHE A 5 9.61 -6.49 -8.97
CA PHE A 5 11.01 -6.38 -9.39
C PHE A 5 11.21 -5.22 -10.37
N ARG A 6 10.25 -4.96 -11.26
CA ARG A 6 10.28 -3.77 -12.13
C ARG A 6 10.22 -2.48 -11.30
N ILE A 7 9.43 -2.49 -10.21
CA ILE A 7 9.36 -1.35 -9.29
C ILE A 7 10.72 -1.13 -8.61
N ILE A 8 11.42 -2.20 -8.18
CA ILE A 8 12.78 -2.08 -7.63
C ILE A 8 13.71 -1.43 -8.65
N ASP A 9 13.75 -1.94 -9.88
CA ASP A 9 14.61 -1.40 -10.93
C ASP A 9 14.29 0.08 -11.23
N TRP A 10 13.01 0.46 -11.21
CA TRP A 10 12.58 1.84 -11.39
C TRP A 10 13.08 2.74 -10.26
N TYR A 11 13.01 2.30 -8.99
CA TYR A 11 13.54 3.05 -7.86
C TYR A 11 15.07 3.13 -7.86
N ASP A 12 15.76 2.04 -8.21
CA ASP A 12 17.21 2.02 -8.32
C ASP A 12 17.72 3.02 -9.37
N TYR A 13 16.99 3.14 -10.49
CA TYR A 13 17.32 4.07 -11.56
C TYR A 13 16.91 5.52 -11.24
N GLY A 14 15.68 5.74 -10.80
CA GLY A 14 15.11 7.08 -10.60
C GLY A 14 15.56 7.77 -9.30
N PHE A 15 15.88 6.99 -8.27
CA PHE A 15 16.18 7.49 -6.92
C PHE A 15 17.44 6.83 -6.36
N PRO A 16 18.64 7.27 -6.80
CA PRO A 16 19.89 6.71 -6.34
C PRO A 16 20.00 6.70 -4.80
N GLU A 17 20.55 5.61 -4.26
CA GLU A 17 20.73 5.39 -2.81
C GLU A 17 19.43 5.33 -1.98
N CYS A 18 18.24 5.25 -2.59
CA CYS A 18 16.96 5.24 -1.88
C CYS A 18 16.87 4.15 -0.80
N TRP A 19 17.39 2.95 -1.05
CA TRP A 19 17.38 1.84 -0.09
C TRP A 19 18.30 2.05 1.11
N LYS A 20 19.44 2.71 0.90
CA LYS A 20 20.35 3.09 1.98
C LYS A 20 19.77 4.25 2.77
N MET A 21 19.10 5.18 2.08
CA MET A 21 18.42 6.31 2.70
C MET A 21 17.28 5.82 3.59
N ILE A 22 16.43 4.90 3.14
CA ILE A 22 15.31 4.44 3.97
C ILE A 22 15.81 3.70 5.21
N ASP A 23 16.91 2.95 5.11
CA ASP A 23 17.53 2.20 6.20
C ASP A 23 16.50 1.36 6.99
N PHE A 24 15.59 0.70 6.25
CA PHE A 24 14.52 -0.10 6.84
C PHE A 24 15.10 -1.27 7.63
N LYS A 25 14.59 -1.49 8.85
CA LYS A 25 15.07 -2.54 9.75
C LYS A 25 13.98 -3.56 10.02
N MET A 26 14.29 -4.83 9.75
CA MET A 26 13.39 -5.95 10.08
C MET A 26 13.02 -6.01 11.56
N THR A 27 13.92 -5.53 12.43
CA THR A 27 13.68 -5.45 13.88
C THR A 27 12.60 -4.44 14.27
N ASP A 28 12.22 -3.53 13.36
CA ASP A 28 11.15 -2.56 13.62
C ASP A 28 9.74 -3.16 13.39
N ILE A 29 9.66 -4.35 12.78
CA ILE A 29 8.39 -5.06 12.59
C ILE A 29 7.95 -5.68 13.91
N ASN A 30 6.76 -5.31 14.39
CA ASN A 30 6.17 -5.84 15.61
C ASN A 30 4.88 -6.59 15.30
N ASP A 31 4.82 -7.88 15.59
CA ASP A 31 3.68 -8.77 15.26
C ASP A 31 3.22 -8.67 13.79
N GLY A 32 4.19 -8.52 12.89
CA GLY A 32 3.95 -8.36 11.46
C GLY A 32 3.38 -6.99 11.06
N VAL A 33 3.37 -6.01 11.97
CA VAL A 33 2.94 -4.63 11.73
C VAL A 33 4.15 -3.71 11.67
N VAL A 34 4.17 -2.81 10.68
CA VAL A 34 5.27 -1.88 10.44
C VAL A 34 4.94 -0.48 10.95
N PRO A 35 5.76 0.12 11.83
CA PRO A 35 5.55 1.49 12.31
C PRO A 35 5.99 2.51 11.24
N ILE A 36 5.14 2.76 10.24
CA ILE A 36 5.49 3.56 9.05
C ILE A 36 5.87 5.01 9.38
N TYR A 37 5.32 5.55 10.48
CA TYR A 37 5.58 6.92 10.93
C TYR A 37 7.07 7.17 11.22
N LYS A 38 7.83 6.14 11.62
CA LYS A 38 9.28 6.23 11.87
C LYS A 38 10.08 6.58 10.61
N TYR A 39 9.53 6.28 9.44
CA TYR A 39 10.22 6.45 8.15
C TYR A 39 9.68 7.62 7.34
N TYR A 40 8.42 8.02 7.59
CA TYR A 40 7.67 8.90 6.71
C TYR A 40 8.31 10.28 6.53
N GLU A 41 8.72 10.92 7.63
CA GLU A 41 9.35 12.24 7.58
C GLU A 41 10.63 12.22 6.74
N LYS A 42 11.54 11.26 6.99
CA LYS A 42 12.80 11.12 6.26
C LYS A 42 12.57 10.84 4.78
N LEU A 43 11.59 9.99 4.47
CA LEU A 43 11.20 9.65 3.09
C LEU A 43 10.68 10.87 2.33
N MET A 44 9.79 11.64 2.94
CA MET A 44 9.26 12.85 2.31
C MET A 44 10.37 13.87 2.04
N HIS A 45 11.26 14.12 3.00
CA HIS A 45 12.43 14.98 2.79
C HIS A 45 13.36 14.47 1.69
N PHE A 46 13.45 13.15 1.51
CA PHE A 46 14.20 12.58 0.40
C PHE A 46 13.51 12.79 -0.94
N MET A 47 12.20 12.56 -1.04
CA MET A 47 11.43 12.76 -2.28
C MET A 47 11.45 14.20 -2.76
N LEU A 48 11.43 15.18 -1.84
CA LEU A 48 11.53 16.61 -2.17
C LEU A 48 12.84 17.02 -2.85
N LYS A 49 13.86 16.14 -2.91
CA LYS A 49 15.10 16.39 -3.65
C LYS A 49 14.96 16.15 -5.15
N PHE A 50 13.86 15.55 -5.58
CA PHE A 50 13.59 15.19 -6.96
C PHE A 50 12.50 16.09 -7.54
N ASP A 51 12.59 16.36 -8.83
CA ASP A 51 11.62 17.19 -9.57
C ASP A 51 10.39 16.34 -9.92
N LEU A 52 9.54 16.09 -8.92
CA LEU A 52 8.29 15.36 -9.07
C LEU A 52 7.13 16.32 -9.39
N PRO A 53 6.14 15.91 -10.19
CA PRO A 53 5.09 16.80 -10.70
C PRO A 53 4.29 17.55 -9.61
N ASP A 54 4.03 16.88 -8.49
CA ASP A 54 3.23 17.42 -7.38
C ASP A 54 3.48 16.65 -6.07
N GLU A 55 2.90 17.17 -4.98
CA GLU A 55 2.99 16.60 -3.64
C GLU A 55 2.33 15.21 -3.55
N GLU A 56 1.23 14.99 -4.28
CA GLU A 56 0.52 13.71 -4.32
C GLU A 56 1.40 12.61 -4.94
N THR A 57 2.10 12.93 -6.02
CA THR A 57 3.08 12.06 -6.67
C THR A 57 4.26 11.79 -5.74
N SER A 58 4.72 12.81 -5.00
CA SER A 58 5.79 12.66 -4.00
C SER A 58 5.38 11.71 -2.86
N TYR A 59 4.15 11.85 -2.36
CA TYR A 59 3.55 10.97 -1.36
C TYR A 59 3.44 9.53 -1.88
N ALA A 60 2.90 9.35 -3.09
CA ALA A 60 2.76 8.03 -3.71
C ALA A 60 4.13 7.36 -3.88
N CYS A 61 5.13 8.10 -4.40
CA CYS A 61 6.50 7.59 -4.54
C CYS A 61 7.13 7.22 -3.19
N ALA A 62 6.97 8.05 -2.16
CA ALA A 62 7.46 7.75 -0.81
C ALA A 62 6.79 6.50 -0.23
N SER A 63 5.47 6.39 -0.37
CA SER A 63 4.69 5.29 0.19
C SER A 63 5.02 3.96 -0.48
N ILE A 64 5.08 3.91 -1.81
CA ILE A 64 5.47 2.69 -2.52
C ILE A 64 6.93 2.33 -2.22
N LEU A 65 7.85 3.30 -2.13
CA LEU A 65 9.25 3.02 -1.77
C LEU A 65 9.35 2.33 -0.40
N LEU A 66 8.61 2.82 0.61
CA LEU A 66 8.55 2.19 1.92
C LEU A 66 7.95 0.79 1.85
N THR A 67 6.81 0.64 1.19
CA THR A 67 6.16 -0.66 0.99
C THR A 67 7.10 -1.64 0.31
N MET A 68 7.87 -1.20 -0.68
CA MET A 68 8.85 -2.04 -1.38
C MET A 68 10.06 -2.39 -0.50
N ALA A 69 10.53 -1.47 0.36
CA ALA A 69 11.57 -1.78 1.32
C ALA A 69 11.15 -2.90 2.28
N ILE A 70 9.88 -2.86 2.72
CA ILE A 70 9.27 -3.90 3.57
C ILE A 70 9.11 -5.20 2.77
N TRP A 71 8.49 -5.14 1.59
CA TRP A 71 8.24 -6.30 0.74
C TRP A 71 9.54 -7.05 0.38
N ARG A 72 10.63 -6.33 0.10
CA ARG A 72 11.96 -6.89 -0.22
C ARG A 72 12.50 -7.85 0.85
N THR A 73 11.97 -7.84 2.06
CA THR A 73 12.44 -8.68 3.16
C THR A 73 11.96 -10.12 3.03
N ASN A 74 10.70 -10.33 2.60
CA ASN A 74 10.12 -11.65 2.39
C ASN A 74 9.92 -11.99 0.90
N LYS A 75 9.82 -10.99 0.01
CA LYS A 75 9.62 -11.09 -1.44
C LYS A 75 8.45 -12.00 -1.86
N GLN A 76 7.37 -11.97 -1.10
CA GLN A 76 6.26 -12.89 -1.28
C GLN A 76 5.34 -12.41 -2.40
N ILE A 77 5.11 -13.29 -3.37
CA ILE A 77 4.24 -13.08 -4.52
C ILE A 77 3.16 -14.16 -4.47
N PHE A 78 1.91 -13.72 -4.35
CA PHE A 78 0.75 -14.60 -4.40
C PHE A 78 0.14 -14.48 -5.79
N VAL A 79 0.10 -15.59 -6.51
CA VAL A 79 -0.49 -15.69 -7.84
C VAL A 79 -1.75 -16.53 -7.73
N PHE A 80 -2.85 -16.01 -8.25
CA PHE A 80 -4.09 -16.77 -8.34
C PHE A 80 -4.13 -17.56 -9.65
N TYR A 81 -4.70 -18.75 -9.62
CA TYR A 81 -5.12 -19.40 -10.86
C TYR A 81 -6.19 -18.55 -11.54
N LYS A 82 -6.15 -18.45 -12.86
CA LYS A 82 -7.03 -17.55 -13.61
C LYS A 82 -8.50 -17.85 -13.33
N GLU A 83 -8.86 -19.13 -13.30
CA GLU A 83 -10.22 -19.59 -13.02
C GLU A 83 -10.68 -19.19 -11.61
N MET A 84 -9.76 -19.13 -10.64
CA MET A 84 -10.08 -18.66 -9.28
C MET A 84 -10.31 -17.15 -9.24
N LEU A 85 -9.52 -16.36 -10.00
CA LEU A 85 -9.77 -14.91 -10.11
C LEU A 85 -11.15 -14.66 -10.70
N GLU A 86 -11.48 -15.32 -11.81
CA GLU A 86 -12.79 -15.18 -12.45
C GLU A 86 -13.93 -15.45 -11.45
N VAL A 87 -13.86 -16.55 -10.70
CA VAL A 87 -14.84 -16.89 -9.66
C VAL A 87 -14.86 -15.88 -8.49
N LEU A 88 -13.71 -15.31 -8.11
CA LEU A 88 -13.64 -14.29 -7.04
C LEU A 88 -14.33 -12.99 -7.47
N PHE A 89 -14.19 -12.58 -8.74
CA PHE A 89 -14.79 -11.35 -9.26
C PHE A 89 -16.26 -11.49 -9.64
N GLU A 90 -16.72 -12.69 -9.97
CA GLU A 90 -18.15 -12.96 -10.22
C GLU A 90 -18.99 -13.01 -8.93
N GLN A 91 -18.35 -13.12 -7.78
CA GLN A 91 -19.06 -13.13 -6.50
C GLN A 91 -19.72 -11.77 -6.24
N LYS A 92 -20.85 -11.81 -5.53
CA LYS A 92 -21.41 -10.65 -4.85
C LYS A 92 -20.89 -10.68 -3.42
N PRO A 93 -19.72 -10.09 -3.15
CA PRO A 93 -19.13 -10.15 -1.82
C PRO A 93 -20.05 -9.47 -0.80
N ASP A 94 -20.26 -10.14 0.33
CA ASP A 94 -20.76 -9.50 1.53
C ASP A 94 -19.57 -8.92 2.29
N PHE A 95 -19.38 -7.61 2.20
CA PHE A 95 -18.30 -6.92 2.90
C PHE A 95 -18.71 -6.49 4.33
N ASN A 96 -19.85 -6.95 4.85
CA ASN A 96 -20.21 -6.78 6.26
C ASN A 96 -19.44 -7.74 7.18
N ILE A 97 -18.13 -7.85 6.96
CA ILE A 97 -17.19 -8.67 7.69
C ILE A 97 -16.26 -7.72 8.47
N PRO A 98 -15.94 -7.99 9.75
CA PRO A 98 -15.00 -7.17 10.52
C PRO A 98 -13.63 -7.06 9.85
N THR A 99 -13.02 -5.87 9.85
CA THR A 99 -11.69 -5.68 9.24
C THR A 99 -10.59 -6.47 9.96
N GLU A 100 -10.82 -6.89 11.21
CA GLU A 100 -9.91 -7.71 12.00
C GLU A 100 -9.53 -9.04 11.29
N ILE A 101 -10.40 -9.59 10.43
CA ILE A 101 -10.09 -10.80 9.65
C ILE A 101 -8.79 -10.63 8.83
N LEU A 102 -8.50 -9.40 8.42
CA LEU A 102 -7.33 -9.08 7.61
C LEU A 102 -6.03 -9.04 8.44
N ASN A 103 -6.08 -9.17 9.78
CA ASN A 103 -4.89 -9.39 10.61
C ASN A 103 -4.18 -10.71 10.25
N GLN A 104 -4.91 -11.66 9.67
CA GLN A 104 -4.43 -13.00 9.34
C GLN A 104 -3.46 -13.05 8.15
N LEU A 105 -3.07 -11.90 7.56
CA LEU A 105 -2.04 -11.89 6.51
C LEU A 105 -0.73 -12.52 7.02
N PRO A 106 -0.16 -13.50 6.29
CA PRO A 106 0.97 -14.29 6.76
C PRO A 106 2.30 -13.53 6.80
N TYR A 107 2.39 -12.40 6.08
CA TYR A 107 3.60 -11.58 6.02
C TYR A 107 3.27 -10.10 6.28
N PRO A 108 4.27 -9.31 6.72
CA PRO A 108 4.09 -7.87 6.94
C PRO A 108 3.73 -7.11 5.67
N CYS A 109 4.27 -7.57 4.54
CA CYS A 109 3.91 -7.07 3.21
C CYS A 109 3.88 -8.20 2.19
N ILE A 110 2.85 -8.17 1.33
CA ILE A 110 2.59 -9.17 0.30
C ILE A 110 2.28 -8.46 -1.01
N TYR A 111 2.74 -9.03 -2.12
CA TYR A 111 2.28 -8.66 -3.45
C TYR A 111 1.33 -9.72 -4.00
N PHE A 112 0.15 -9.30 -4.47
CA PHE A 112 -0.78 -10.11 -5.22
C PHE A 112 -0.63 -9.81 -6.71
N ASP A 113 -0.35 -10.84 -7.50
CA ASP A 113 -0.36 -10.77 -8.95
C ASP A 113 -1.81 -10.85 -9.44
N LEU A 114 -2.27 -9.76 -10.06
CA LEU A 114 -3.63 -9.64 -10.59
C LEU A 114 -3.63 -9.51 -12.12
N ASN A 115 -2.49 -9.82 -12.77
CA ASN A 115 -2.38 -9.73 -14.22
C ASN A 115 -3.46 -10.57 -14.89
N GLY A 116 -4.15 -9.96 -15.85
CA GLY A 116 -5.24 -10.60 -16.60
C GLY A 116 -6.64 -10.23 -16.11
N PHE A 117 -6.78 -9.33 -15.13
CA PHE A 117 -8.07 -8.80 -14.71
C PHE A 117 -8.10 -7.25 -14.74
N ASP A 118 -9.08 -6.70 -15.46
CA ASP A 118 -9.43 -5.26 -15.51
C ASP A 118 -8.25 -4.26 -15.61
N ASN A 119 -7.25 -4.59 -16.43
CA ASN A 119 -6.01 -3.80 -16.62
C ASN A 119 -5.18 -3.56 -15.35
N LEU A 120 -5.46 -4.30 -14.27
CA LEU A 120 -4.64 -4.32 -13.07
C LEU A 120 -3.37 -5.15 -13.33
N GLU A 121 -2.23 -4.62 -12.88
CA GLU A 121 -0.99 -5.37 -12.85
C GLU A 121 -0.85 -6.14 -11.54
N GLY A 122 -1.30 -5.56 -10.43
CA GLY A 122 -1.30 -6.23 -9.13
C GLY A 122 -1.54 -5.28 -7.97
N MET A 123 -1.33 -5.80 -6.76
CA MET A 123 -1.56 -5.04 -5.54
C MET A 123 -0.48 -5.35 -4.49
N LEU A 124 0.12 -4.31 -3.91
CA LEU A 124 0.91 -4.47 -2.68
C LEU A 124 0.01 -4.23 -1.48
N VAL A 125 0.13 -5.07 -0.47
CA VAL A 125 -0.61 -4.95 0.79
C VAL A 125 0.38 -4.95 1.94
N VAL A 126 0.31 -3.96 2.83
CA VAL A 126 1.20 -3.83 3.98
C VAL A 126 0.42 -3.57 5.26
N LYS A 127 0.78 -4.30 6.33
CA LYS A 127 0.30 -4.05 7.69
C LYS A 127 1.09 -2.91 8.30
N GLU A 128 0.42 -1.81 8.61
CA GLU A 128 1.06 -0.59 9.09
C GLU A 128 0.43 -0.06 10.39
N GLU A 129 1.26 0.63 11.18
CA GLU A 129 0.86 1.38 12.37
C GLU A 129 1.20 2.86 12.14
N HIS A 130 0.23 3.72 12.45
CA HIS A 130 0.36 5.19 12.40
C HIS A 130 0.83 5.74 13.74
N GLU A 131 1.27 6.99 13.76
CA GLU A 131 1.82 7.64 14.96
C GLU A 131 0.83 7.68 16.14
N ASP A 132 -0.47 7.73 15.85
CA ASP A 132 -1.54 7.68 16.84
C ASP A 132 -1.83 6.26 17.38
N GLY A 133 -1.03 5.27 16.99
CA GLY A 133 -1.14 3.88 17.40
C GLY A 133 -2.20 3.08 16.64
N ARG A 134 -2.93 3.68 15.70
CA ARG A 134 -3.90 2.94 14.89
C ARG A 134 -3.18 2.02 13.92
N LYS A 135 -3.66 0.77 13.87
CA LYS A 135 -3.17 -0.27 12.98
C LYS A 135 -4.11 -0.45 11.80
N GLY A 136 -3.55 -0.71 10.64
CA GLY A 136 -4.31 -0.82 9.41
C GLY A 136 -3.61 -1.62 8.33
N LEU A 137 -4.32 -1.83 7.23
CA LEU A 137 -3.77 -2.30 5.98
C LEU A 137 -3.76 -1.18 4.97
N ARG A 138 -2.59 -0.93 4.39
CA ARG A 138 -2.48 -0.14 3.17
C ARG A 138 -2.46 -1.05 1.96
N PHE A 139 -3.30 -0.73 1.00
CA PHE A 139 -3.40 -1.38 -0.30
C PHE A 139 -2.87 -0.40 -1.33
N HIS A 140 -1.92 -0.84 -2.15
CA HIS A 140 -1.43 -0.11 -3.31
C HIS A 140 -1.88 -0.86 -4.56
N LEU A 141 -2.89 -0.35 -5.25
CA LEU A 141 -3.32 -0.86 -6.54
C LEU A 141 -2.40 -0.33 -7.64
N LEU A 142 -1.87 -1.25 -8.43
CA LEU A 142 -0.93 -0.99 -9.50
C LEU A 142 -1.61 -1.36 -10.82
N ALA A 143 -1.78 -0.37 -11.69
CA ALA A 143 -2.27 -0.55 -13.05
C ALA A 143 -1.33 0.14 -14.05
N GLN A 144 -1.43 -0.20 -15.33
CA GLN A 144 -0.53 0.35 -16.35
C GLN A 144 -0.58 1.87 -16.47
N ILE A 145 -1.75 2.48 -16.22
CA ILE A 145 -2.01 3.90 -16.45
C ILE A 145 -2.34 4.68 -15.18
N PHE A 146 -2.51 4.01 -14.05
CA PHE A 146 -2.84 4.67 -12.80
C PHE A 146 -2.30 3.91 -11.59
N TYR A 147 -2.14 4.67 -10.50
CA TYR A 147 -1.88 4.18 -9.17
C TYR A 147 -3.01 4.65 -8.27
N ALA A 148 -3.44 3.79 -7.36
CA ALA A 148 -4.36 4.15 -6.29
C ALA A 148 -3.91 3.49 -4.99
N ASP A 149 -4.15 4.15 -3.87
CA ASP A 149 -4.03 3.52 -2.56
C ASP A 149 -5.25 3.70 -1.68
N ALA A 150 -5.39 2.76 -0.75
CA ALA A 150 -6.43 2.77 0.26
C ALA A 150 -5.84 2.32 1.58
N TRP A 151 -6.32 2.88 2.68
CA TRP A 151 -5.96 2.44 4.02
C TRP A 151 -7.20 2.02 4.80
N PHE A 152 -7.21 0.79 5.27
CA PHE A 152 -8.27 0.22 6.08
C PHE A 152 -7.80 0.04 7.51
N GLU A 153 -8.50 0.66 8.46
CA GLU A 153 -8.21 0.46 9.87
C GLU A 153 -8.65 -0.94 10.33
N LEU A 154 -7.79 -1.63 11.06
CA LEU A 154 -8.06 -2.96 11.63
C LEU A 154 -8.64 -2.80 13.04
N CYS A 155 -9.96 -2.94 13.16
CA CYS A 155 -10.69 -2.82 14.43
C CYS A 155 -12.03 -3.54 14.35
N ASP A 156 -12.40 -4.25 15.41
CA ASP A 156 -13.58 -5.13 15.51
C ASP A 156 -14.90 -4.39 15.27
N SER A 157 -14.93 -3.08 15.53
CA SER A 157 -16.11 -2.23 15.34
C SER A 157 -16.35 -1.79 13.88
N LYS A 158 -15.41 -2.09 12.97
CA LYS A 158 -15.43 -1.63 11.58
C LYS A 158 -15.55 -2.82 10.65
N SER A 159 -16.54 -2.81 9.76
CA SER A 159 -16.61 -3.75 8.64
C SER A 159 -15.77 -3.27 7.47
N ILE A 160 -15.42 -4.18 6.56
CA ILE A 160 -14.80 -3.85 5.27
C ILE A 160 -15.70 -2.89 4.50
N GLN A 161 -17.02 -3.12 4.49
CA GLN A 161 -18.00 -2.23 3.86
C GLN A 161 -17.90 -0.80 4.39
N ASN A 162 -17.81 -0.62 5.72
CA ASN A 162 -17.66 0.72 6.33
C ASN A 162 -16.38 1.44 5.88
N GLN A 163 -15.34 0.72 5.46
CA GLN A 163 -14.13 1.34 4.90
C GLN A 163 -14.32 1.70 3.43
N ILE A 164 -14.95 0.82 2.65
CA ILE A 164 -15.27 1.07 1.24
C ILE A 164 -16.18 2.30 1.10
N ASP A 165 -17.24 2.38 1.90
CA ASP A 165 -18.18 3.52 1.88
C ASP A 165 -17.47 4.86 2.13
N LYS A 166 -16.39 4.87 2.93
CA LYS A 166 -15.58 6.08 3.18
C LYS A 166 -14.71 6.46 1.99
N LEU A 167 -14.23 5.48 1.21
CA LEU A 167 -13.48 5.75 -0.02
C LEU A 167 -14.38 6.33 -1.10
N GLU A 168 -15.62 5.85 -1.19
CA GLU A 168 -16.61 6.31 -2.16
C GLU A 168 -17.28 7.63 -1.76
N ALA A 169 -17.21 8.00 -0.48
CA ALA A 169 -17.76 9.25 0.01
C ALA A 169 -17.11 10.45 -0.70
N PRO A 170 -17.91 11.46 -1.14
CA PRO A 170 -17.36 12.65 -1.79
C PRO A 170 -16.34 13.34 -0.86
N LYS A 171 -15.09 13.48 -1.31
CA LYS A 171 -14.09 14.27 -0.58
C LYS A 171 -14.61 15.71 -0.44
N LYS A 172 -14.95 16.14 0.78
CA LYS A 172 -15.29 17.54 1.05
C LYS A 172 -14.07 18.40 0.68
N LYS A 173 -14.18 19.22 -0.37
CA LYS A 173 -13.21 20.30 -0.62
C LYS A 173 -13.27 21.25 0.58
N ASN A 174 -12.31 21.14 1.49
CA ASN A 174 -12.07 22.20 2.45
C ASN A 174 -11.57 23.42 1.65
N MET A 175 -12.48 24.33 1.30
CA MET A 175 -12.12 25.71 0.99
C MET A 175 -11.65 26.36 2.30
N GLY A 176 -10.42 26.06 2.69
CA GLY A 176 -9.72 26.78 3.74
C GLY A 176 -9.50 28.20 3.26
N LYS A 177 -10.19 29.15 3.89
CA LYS A 177 -9.88 30.57 3.81
C LYS A 177 -8.40 30.75 4.12
N ILE A 178 -7.67 31.31 3.17
CA ILE A 178 -6.37 31.94 3.42
C ILE A 178 -6.67 33.10 4.37
N ILE A 179 -6.10 33.05 5.58
CA ILE A 179 -5.95 34.23 6.44
C ILE A 179 -4.57 34.79 6.15
#